data_AF-A0A4R9WKZ7-F1
#
_entry.id   AF-A0A4R9WKZ7-F1
#
_cell.length_a   1.000
_cell.length_b   1.000
_cell.length_c   1.000
_cell.angle_alpha   90.00
_cell.angle_beta   90.00
_cell.angle_gamma   90.00
#
_symmetry.space_group_name_H-M   'P 1'
#
loop_
_entity.id
_entity.type
_entity.pdbx_description
1 polymer ?
#
loop_
_entity_poly.entity_id
_entity_poly.type
_entity_poly.pdbx_seq_one_letter_code
_entity_poly.pdbx_strand_id
1 'polypeptide(L)'
;MTTVAALYDQRGIPIERGDILKVYHFTGARRKRHYMYKQALGVFMMGKPKPIPFMKFSHLNMNDAEYWERCNGEVLPQYEIIQSIDYSHEERQRKGVAV
;
A
#
# COMPACT_ATOMS: atom_id res chain seq x y z
N MET A 1 -1.60 9.81 -21.70
CA MET A 1 -1.30 9.64 -20.27
C MET A 1 -1.55 8.18 -19.94
N THR A 2 -0.52 7.40 -19.65
CA THR A 2 -0.71 6.00 -19.23
C THR A 2 -1.30 6.02 -17.83
N THR A 3 -2.55 5.62 -17.69
CA THR A 3 -3.20 5.49 -16.38
C THR A 3 -2.41 4.48 -15.57
N VAL A 4 -1.79 4.93 -14.48
CA VAL A 4 -1.12 4.05 -13.52
C VAL A 4 -2.22 3.28 -12.82
N ALA A 5 -2.27 1.95 -12.99
CA ALA A 5 -3.20 1.12 -12.24
C ALA A 5 -2.87 1.24 -10.75
N ALA A 6 -3.84 1.54 -9.89
CA ALA A 6 -3.60 1.72 -8.45
C ALA A 6 -3.31 0.40 -7.72
N LEU A 7 -2.89 0.48 -6.47
CA LEU A 7 -2.75 -0.63 -5.54
C LEU A 7 -3.73 -0.42 -4.39
N TYR A 8 -4.40 -1.45 -3.89
CA TYR A 8 -5.51 -1.31 -2.94
C TYR A 8 -5.26 -2.09 -1.65
N ASP A 9 -5.74 -1.58 -0.51
CA ASP A 9 -5.70 -2.27 0.78
C ASP A 9 -6.77 -3.37 0.87
N GLN A 10 -6.82 -4.13 1.98
CA GLN A 10 -7.78 -5.22 2.20
C GLN A 10 -9.25 -4.79 2.11
N ARG A 11 -9.55 -3.50 2.27
CA ARG A 11 -10.90 -2.92 2.19
C ARG A 11 -11.22 -2.39 0.79
N GLY A 12 -10.27 -2.52 -0.14
CA GLY A 12 -10.36 -2.02 -1.50
C GLY A 12 -10.07 -0.52 -1.60
N ILE A 13 -9.54 0.13 -0.56
CA ILE A 13 -9.21 1.56 -0.59
C ILE A 13 -7.88 1.75 -1.34
N PRO A 14 -7.77 2.69 -2.30
CA PRO A 14 -6.51 2.94 -3.00
C PRO A 14 -5.45 3.43 -2.01
N ILE A 15 -4.28 2.79 -2.07
CA ILE A 15 -3.09 3.16 -1.30
C ILE A 15 -2.41 4.32 -2.02
N GLU A 16 -2.22 5.42 -1.29
CA GLU A 16 -1.66 6.67 -1.81
C GLU A 16 -0.44 7.11 -0.99
N ARG A 17 0.32 8.07 -1.52
CA ARG A 17 1.50 8.61 -0.83
C ARG A 17 1.08 9.23 0.51
N GLY A 18 1.84 8.93 1.55
CA GLY A 18 1.60 9.45 2.90
C GLY A 18 0.70 8.55 3.75
N ASP A 19 0.10 7.51 3.18
CA ASP A 19 -0.65 6.53 3.96
C ASP A 19 0.27 5.73 4.90
N ILE A 20 -0.25 5.47 6.10
CA ILE A 20 0.33 4.55 7.06
C ILE A 20 -0.45 3.24 6.99
N LEU A 21 0.28 2.15 6.79
CA LEU A 21 -0.26 0.82 6.57
C LEU A 21 0.13 -0.10 7.72
N LYS A 22 -0.84 -0.83 8.24
CA LYS A 22 -0.64 -1.98 9.10
C LYS A 22 -0.58 -3.23 8.21
N VAL A 23 0.59 -3.84 8.15
CA VAL A 23 0.90 -4.99 7.29
C VAL A 23 1.07 -6.23 8.16
N TYR A 24 0.32 -7.29 7.89
CA TYR A 24 0.52 -8.57 8.57
C TYR A 24 1.90 -9.14 8.25
N HIS A 25 2.65 -9.54 9.27
CA HIS A 25 3.98 -10.12 9.11
C HIS A 25 3.99 -11.61 9.41
N PHE A 26 3.54 -12.02 10.60
CA PHE A 26 3.44 -13.43 10.98
C PHE A 26 2.52 -13.64 12.19
N THR A 27 2.22 -14.91 12.48
CA THR A 27 1.52 -15.32 13.70
C THR A 27 2.52 -15.98 14.64
N GLY A 28 2.70 -15.40 15.82
CA GLY A 28 3.65 -15.86 16.83
C GLY A 28 3.02 -16.81 17.85
N ALA A 29 3.73 -16.98 18.97
CA ALA A 29 3.28 -17.82 20.07
C ALA A 29 1.87 -17.41 20.56
N ARG A 30 1.10 -18.41 21.01
CA ARG A 30 -0.29 -18.22 21.49
C ARG A 30 -1.22 -17.61 20.43
N ARG A 31 -0.96 -17.85 19.13
CA ARG A 31 -1.78 -17.37 18.00
C ARG A 31 -1.86 -15.83 17.90
N LYS A 32 -0.88 -15.12 18.46
CA LYS A 32 -0.83 -13.65 18.37
C LYS A 32 -0.39 -13.23 16.98
N ARG A 33 -1.20 -12.39 16.30
CA ARG A 33 -0.84 -11.81 15.00
C ARG A 33 0.09 -10.61 15.22
N HIS A 34 1.23 -10.61 14.54
CA HIS A 34 2.20 -9.53 14.55
C HIS A 34 2.11 -8.75 13.25
N TYR A 35 2.15 -7.43 13.39
CA TYR A 35 2.04 -6.51 12.27
C TYR A 35 3.28 -5.61 12.23
N MET A 36 3.65 -5.19 11.03
CA MET A 36 4.58 -4.09 10.82
C MET A 36 3.79 -2.87 10.37
N TYR A 37 4.27 -1.70 10.77
CA TYR A 37 3.74 -0.45 10.28
C TYR A 37 4.69 0.13 9.23
N LYS A 38 4.12 0.55 8.11
CA LYS A 38 4.84 1.02 6.93
C LYS A 38 4.25 2.35 6.46
N GLN A 39 5.08 3.18 5.83
CA GLN A 39 4.62 4.40 5.17
C GLN A 39 4.73 4.24 3.66
N ALA A 40 3.65 4.60 2.95
CA ALA A 40 3.65 4.72 1.49
C ALA A 40 4.41 5.98 1.05
N LEU A 41 5.50 5.81 0.31
CA LEU A 41 6.37 6.90 -0.13
C LEU A 41 5.98 7.45 -1.51
N GLY A 42 5.13 6.72 -2.25
CA GLY A 42 4.62 7.11 -3.56
C GLY A 42 5.03 6.15 -4.67
N VAL A 43 4.50 6.42 -5.87
CA VAL A 43 4.73 5.60 -7.06
C VAL A 43 5.95 6.09 -7.83
N PHE A 44 6.77 5.15 -8.30
CA PHE A 44 7.85 5.40 -9.23
C PHE A 44 7.83 4.35 -10.36
N MET A 45 8.51 4.67 -11.46
CA MET A 45 8.54 3.83 -12.65
C MET A 45 9.85 3.03 -12.70
N MET A 46 9.76 1.71 -12.83
CA MET A 46 10.93 0.82 -12.92
C MET A 46 10.97 0.06 -14.25
N GLY A 47 12.17 -0.11 -14.81
CA GLY A 47 12.42 -0.89 -16.04
C GLY A 47 12.49 -0.06 -17.33
N LYS A 48 13.20 -0.60 -18.33
CA LYS A 48 13.31 -0.08 -19.70
C LYS A 48 13.22 -1.26 -20.68
N PRO A 49 12.61 -1.11 -21.88
CA PRO A 49 12.05 0.12 -22.47
C PRO A 49 10.62 0.45 -22.01
N LYS A 50 9.91 -0.52 -21.40
CA LYS A 50 8.52 -0.38 -20.97
C LYS A 50 8.46 -0.22 -19.44
N PRO A 51 8.42 1.01 -18.91
CA PRO A 51 8.39 1.24 -17.46
C PRO A 51 7.11 0.70 -16.82
N ILE A 52 7.24 0.13 -15.64
CA ILE A 52 6.15 -0.43 -14.82
C ILE A 52 6.06 0.38 -13.52
N PRO A 53 4.85 0.77 -13.08
CA PRO A 53 4.68 1.49 -11.81
C PRO A 53 4.81 0.57 -10.60
N PHE A 54 5.52 1.03 -9.58
CA PHE A 54 5.64 0.40 -8.27
C PHE A 54 5.38 1.42 -7.16
N MET A 55 4.63 1.01 -6.13
CA MET A 55 4.45 1.75 -4.89
C MET A 55 5.61 1.43 -3.96
N LYS A 56 6.29 2.45 -3.46
CA LYS A 56 7.41 2.31 -2.53
C LYS A 56 6.93 2.38 -1.08
N PHE A 57 7.40 1.48 -0.23
CA PHE A 57 7.11 1.43 1.19
C PHE A 57 8.38 1.48 2.02
N SER A 58 8.35 2.25 3.11
CA SER A 58 9.41 2.25 4.13
C SER A 58 8.85 1.83 5.49
N HIS A 59 9.72 1.34 6.36
CA HIS A 59 9.40 1.21 7.78
C HIS A 59 9.22 2.59 8.42
N LEU A 60 8.38 2.69 9.47
CA LEU A 60 8.17 3.96 10.18
C LEU A 60 9.43 4.52 10.88
N ASN A 61 10.44 3.69 11.10
CA ASN A 61 11.72 4.13 11.64
C ASN A 61 12.61 4.81 10.58
N MET A 62 12.13 4.95 9.34
CA MET A 62 12.82 5.60 8.21
C MET A 62 14.23 5.06 7.97
N ASN A 63 14.48 3.80 8.30
CA ASN A 63 15.71 3.13 7.89
C ASN A 63 15.67 2.80 6.39
N ASP A 64 16.82 2.45 5.81
CA ASP A 64 16.93 2.12 4.37
C ASP A 64 16.31 0.77 3.97
N ALA A 65 15.51 0.14 4.84
CA ALA A 65 14.84 -1.13 4.55
C ALA A 65 13.50 -0.89 3.83
N GLU A 66 13.61 -0.47 2.58
CA GLU A 66 12.46 -0.20 1.73
C GLU A 66 12.08 -1.44 0.90
N TYR A 67 10.81 -1.52 0.51
CA TYR A 67 10.34 -2.51 -0.45
C TYR A 67 9.28 -1.89 -1.36
N TRP A 68 8.89 -2.64 -2.39
CA TRP A 68 8.09 -2.11 -3.49
C TRP A 68 7.05 -3.14 -3.90
N GLU A 69 5.81 -2.67 -4.11
CA GLU A 69 4.71 -3.48 -4.64
C GLU A 69 4.29 -2.96 -6.00
N ARG A 70 3.98 -3.86 -6.92
CA ARG A 70 3.61 -3.48 -8.29
C ARG A 70 2.23 -2.85 -8.32
N CYS A 71 2.08 -1.70 -8.98
CA CYS A 71 0.77 -1.07 -9.16
C CYS A 71 0.06 -1.68 -10.39
N ASN A 72 -0.57 -2.84 -10.20
CA ASN A 72 -1.25 -3.64 -11.23
C ASN A 72 -2.78 -3.74 -11.03
N GLY A 73 -3.32 -2.94 -10.10
CA GLY A 73 -4.73 -2.98 -9.75
C GLY A 73 -5.07 -3.92 -8.59
N GLU A 74 -4.14 -4.69 -8.03
CA GLU A 74 -4.46 -5.72 -7.02
C GLU A 74 -4.93 -5.16 -5.66
N VAL A 75 -5.71 -5.99 -4.97
CA VAL A 75 -6.11 -5.82 -3.57
C VAL A 75 -5.15 -6.62 -2.71
N LEU A 76 -4.47 -5.97 -1.76
CA LEU A 76 -3.53 -6.60 -0.86
C LEU A 76 -4.25 -7.02 0.44
N PRO A 77 -4.57 -8.31 0.64
CA PRO A 77 -5.43 -8.77 1.75
C PRO A 77 -4.77 -8.66 3.12
N GLN A 78 -3.46 -8.39 3.17
CA GLN A 78 -2.66 -8.30 4.40
C GLN A 78 -2.36 -6.86 4.81
N TYR A 79 -2.86 -5.89 4.05
CA TYR A 79 -2.57 -4.47 4.19
C TYR A 79 -3.84 -3.74 4.62
N GLU A 80 -3.71 -2.88 5.62
CA GLU A 80 -4.80 -2.05 6.14
C GLU A 80 -4.29 -0.61 6.24
N ILE A 81 -4.92 0.32 5.53
CA ILE A 81 -4.62 1.75 5.75
C ILE A 81 -5.22 2.12 7.11
N ILE A 82 -4.39 2.64 8.02
CA ILE A 82 -4.83 3.05 9.36
C ILE A 82 -4.84 4.57 9.54
N GLN A 83 -4.13 5.29 8.68
CA GLN A 83 -4.04 6.74 8.70
C GLN A 83 -3.58 7.23 7.32
N SER A 84 -4.09 8.39 6.92
CA SER A 84 -3.60 9.17 5.77
C SER A 84 -3.14 10.56 6.23
N ILE A 85 -2.36 11.24 5.39
CA ILE A 85 -1.81 12.57 5.69
C ILE A 85 -2.90 13.64 5.90
N ASP A 86 -4.03 13.48 5.22
CA ASP A 86 -5.17 14.38 5.16
C ASP A 86 -6.44 13.76 5.78
N TYR A 87 -6.33 12.57 6.36
CA TYR A 87 -7.42 11.79 6.93
C TYR A 87 -8.50 11.33 5.91
N SER A 88 -8.35 11.61 4.61
CA SER A 88 -9.39 11.36 3.59
C SER A 88 -9.55 9.90 3.16
N HIS A 89 -8.66 9.00 3.58
CA HIS A 89 -8.63 7.60 3.12
C HIS A 89 -9.96 6.84 3.22
N GLU A 90 -10.83 7.14 4.18
CA GLU A 90 -12.14 6.48 4.31
C GLU A 90 -13.13 6.90 3.22
N GLU A 91 -12.94 8.07 2.60
CA GLU A 91 -13.81 8.65 1.57
C GLU A 91 -13.42 8.23 0.14
N ARG A 92 -12.24 7.61 -0.02
CA ARG A 92 -11.72 7.26 -1.35
C ARG A 92 -12.57 6.16 -2.01
N GLN A 93 -12.72 6.26 -3.33
CA GLN A 93 -13.47 5.29 -4.12
C GLN A 93 -12.81 3.90 -4.06
N ARG A 94 -13.54 2.92 -3.53
CA ARG A 94 -13.04 1.56 -3.32
C ARG A 94 -13.12 0.72 -4.59
N LYS A 95 -12.13 -0.15 -4.79
CA LYS A 95 -12.19 -1.18 -5.82
C LYS A 95 -13.30 -2.19 -5.51
N GLY A 96 -14.25 -2.33 -6.43
CA GLY A 96 -15.35 -3.30 -6.33
C GLY A 96 -16.67 -2.73 -5.80
N VAL A 97 -16.72 -1.43 -5.44
CA VAL A 97 -18.00 -0.73 -5.28
C VAL A 97 -18.39 -0.19 -6.66
N ALA A 98 -19.23 -0.95 -7.37
CA ALA A 98 -19.95 -0.40 -8.50
C ALA A 98 -20.88 0.70 -7.98
N VAL A 99 -20.85 1.88 -8.62
CA VAL A 99 -21.90 2.89 -8.47
C VAL A 99 -23.17 2.35 -9.11
#